data_AF-A0A3S1TJT2-F1
#
_entry.id   AF-A0A3S1TJT2-F1
#
_cell.length_a   1.000
_cell.length_b   1.000
_cell.length_c   1.000
_cell.angle_alpha   90.00
_cell.angle_beta   90.00
_cell.angle_gamma   90.00
#
_symmetry.space_group_name_H-M   'P 1'
#
loop_
_entity.id
_entity.type
_entity.pdbx_description
1 polymer ?
#
loop_
_entity_poly.entity_id
_entity_poly.type
_entity_poly.pdbx_seq_one_letter_code
_entity_poly.pdbx_strand_id
1 'polypeptide(L)'
;TVACDHPVVQEMVLDTLRHFVRDAGVDGFRFDLAPILGRVEGTFDAEAPLLRAMRDDALLADRVLIAEPWDIGPDGYQLGNFPAPFLEWNDKYRDDVRRFWRGEAGMVGALATRLAGSSDVFAANGQGASRSVNFIAAHDGMTLADIVRYERKHNEANGEQNRDGHNENLSWNNGVEGDADNPAVAAARQNDQRALLAALFASRGTIMLTAGDEFGRTQQGNNNAYAQDNEITWLDWAGRDQALERYTAALSRLRRSMPALSDTSFLTGQPPAGSEIPDVAWLAETGAPLDEQSWQDPQRHRLVMVLSGASDDGRRLAVLINGDRRACMFTLPERDGFFWAPDIEAPDAADISRPISGRTMIFMIERAQAGTREKRNGGE
;
A
#
# COMPACT_ATOMS: atom_id res chain seq x y z
N THR A 1 6.94 -18.46 -24.30
CA THR A 1 7.62 -17.34 -23.63
C THR A 1 8.79 -16.88 -24.49
N VAL A 2 9.30 -15.67 -24.28
CA VAL A 2 10.56 -15.23 -24.90
C VAL A 2 11.72 -15.98 -24.25
N ALA A 3 12.68 -16.48 -25.02
CA ALA A 3 13.81 -17.27 -24.53
C ALA A 3 14.91 -16.37 -23.96
N CYS A 4 14.67 -15.81 -22.77
CA CYS A 4 15.56 -14.85 -22.09
C CYS A 4 16.93 -15.42 -21.67
N ASP A 5 17.12 -16.74 -21.74
CA ASP A 5 18.40 -17.43 -21.56
C ASP A 5 19.25 -17.51 -22.83
N HIS A 6 18.69 -17.18 -24.01
CA HIS A 6 19.43 -17.16 -25.27
C HIS A 6 20.21 -15.84 -25.45
N PRO A 7 21.53 -15.86 -25.75
CA PRO A 7 22.36 -14.64 -25.79
C PRO A 7 21.86 -13.53 -26.73
N VAL A 8 21.38 -13.88 -27.93
CA VAL A 8 20.82 -12.89 -28.88
C VAL A 8 19.56 -12.22 -28.34
N VAL A 9 18.74 -12.96 -27.58
CA VAL A 9 17.52 -12.42 -26.99
C VAL A 9 17.85 -11.52 -25.81
N GLN A 10 18.88 -11.86 -25.04
CA GLN A 10 19.39 -11.00 -23.97
C GLN A 10 19.83 -9.64 -24.50
N GLU A 11 20.65 -9.62 -25.56
CA GLU A 11 21.06 -8.35 -26.19
C GLU A 11 19.88 -7.57 -26.75
N MET A 12 18.91 -8.24 -27.39
CA MET A 12 17.68 -7.58 -27.85
C MET A 12 16.93 -6.89 -26.70
N VAL A 13 16.79 -7.56 -25.55
CA VAL A 13 16.15 -6.97 -24.37
C VAL A 13 16.96 -5.79 -23.84
N LEU A 14 18.28 -5.95 -23.65
CA LEU A 14 19.15 -4.90 -23.15
C LEU A 14 19.15 -3.67 -24.07
N ASP A 15 19.29 -3.86 -25.38
CA ASP A 15 19.26 -2.78 -26.36
C ASP A 15 17.91 -2.05 -26.37
N THR A 16 16.81 -2.78 -26.17
CA THR A 16 15.48 -2.17 -26.04
C THR A 16 15.41 -1.27 -24.82
N LEU A 17 15.89 -1.73 -23.66
CA LEU A 17 15.88 -0.94 -22.43
C LEU A 17 16.81 0.28 -22.55
N ARG A 18 18.02 0.08 -23.07
CA ARG A 18 18.99 1.16 -23.35
C ARG A 18 18.40 2.20 -24.29
N HIS A 19 17.66 1.80 -25.31
CA HIS A 19 16.97 2.71 -26.22
C HIS A 19 15.97 3.59 -25.47
N PHE A 20 15.10 3.01 -24.64
CA PHE A 20 14.14 3.80 -23.86
C PHE A 20 14.80 4.75 -22.86
N VAL A 21 15.89 4.34 -22.22
CA VAL A 21 16.63 5.22 -21.31
C VAL A 21 17.31 6.36 -22.09
N ARG A 22 18.14 6.03 -23.09
CA ARG A 22 18.99 7.00 -23.79
C ARG A 22 18.20 7.92 -24.71
N ASP A 23 17.26 7.36 -25.46
CA ASP A 23 16.62 8.03 -26.59
C ASP A 23 15.21 8.54 -26.24
N ALA A 24 14.55 7.99 -25.21
CA ALA A 24 13.24 8.44 -24.73
C ALA A 24 13.23 9.03 -23.31
N GLY A 25 14.34 8.95 -22.57
CA GLY A 25 14.47 9.54 -21.23
C GLY A 25 13.69 8.81 -20.14
N VAL A 26 13.48 7.50 -20.28
CA VAL A 26 12.76 6.67 -19.28
C VAL A 26 13.61 6.46 -18.02
N ASP A 27 13.05 6.76 -16.85
CA ASP A 27 13.73 6.63 -15.54
C ASP A 27 13.73 5.20 -14.95
N GLY A 28 12.89 4.32 -15.49
CA GLY A 28 12.73 2.97 -14.98
C GLY A 28 11.63 2.16 -15.66
N PHE A 29 11.50 0.90 -15.25
CA PHE A 29 10.63 -0.09 -15.88
C PHE A 29 9.86 -0.90 -14.84
N ARG A 30 8.58 -1.17 -15.12
CA ARG A 30 7.81 -2.26 -14.49
C ARG A 30 7.73 -3.42 -15.47
N PHE A 31 8.32 -4.54 -15.11
CA PHE A 31 8.35 -5.75 -15.92
C PHE A 31 7.11 -6.60 -15.63
N ASP A 32 6.29 -6.78 -16.67
CA ASP A 32 5.15 -7.69 -16.69
C ASP A 32 5.61 -9.15 -16.67
N LEU A 33 4.94 -9.98 -15.87
CA LEU A 33 5.27 -11.40 -15.67
C LEU A 33 6.78 -11.64 -15.54
N ALA A 34 7.42 -10.87 -14.65
CA ALA A 34 8.87 -10.70 -14.60
C ALA A 34 9.68 -11.99 -14.44
N PRO A 35 9.20 -13.09 -13.81
CA PRO A 35 9.99 -14.32 -13.68
C PRO A 35 10.48 -14.87 -15.02
N ILE A 36 9.79 -14.59 -16.13
CA ILE A 36 10.23 -14.97 -17.48
C ILE A 36 11.66 -14.46 -17.78
N LEU A 37 12.02 -13.27 -17.29
CA LEU A 37 13.36 -12.69 -17.46
C LEU A 37 14.46 -13.48 -16.74
N GLY A 38 14.09 -14.21 -15.70
CA GLY A 38 14.98 -15.04 -14.89
C GLY A 38 14.93 -16.53 -15.22
N ARG A 39 14.18 -16.96 -16.25
CA ARG A 39 14.07 -18.40 -16.57
C ARG A 39 15.32 -18.91 -17.28
N VAL A 40 15.97 -19.90 -16.67
CA VAL A 40 17.08 -20.68 -17.23
C VAL A 40 16.68 -22.14 -17.20
N GLU A 41 16.67 -22.80 -18.37
CA GLU A 41 16.22 -24.20 -18.49
C GLU A 41 14.82 -24.45 -17.90
N GLY A 42 13.95 -23.44 -17.94
CA GLY A 42 12.58 -23.51 -17.44
C GLY A 42 12.41 -23.16 -15.96
N THR A 43 13.46 -22.94 -15.18
CA THR A 43 13.39 -22.58 -13.75
C THR A 43 13.81 -21.14 -13.53
N PHE A 44 13.16 -20.42 -12.60
CA PHE A 44 13.59 -19.08 -12.23
C PHE A 44 14.91 -19.12 -11.45
N ASP A 45 15.87 -18.31 -11.89
CA ASP A 45 17.13 -18.05 -11.21
C ASP A 45 17.31 -16.53 -11.04
N ALA A 46 17.42 -16.08 -9.78
CA ALA A 46 17.68 -14.66 -9.46
C ALA A 46 19.03 -14.16 -10.02
N GLU A 47 19.94 -15.11 -10.29
CA GLU A 47 21.23 -14.89 -10.92
C GLU A 47 21.21 -15.27 -12.41
N ALA A 48 20.05 -15.35 -13.05
CA ALA A 48 19.98 -15.55 -14.49
C ALA A 48 20.82 -14.50 -15.27
N PRO A 49 21.48 -14.87 -16.39
CA PRO A 49 22.38 -13.97 -17.11
C PRO A 49 21.76 -12.63 -17.50
N LEU A 50 20.49 -12.61 -17.91
CA LEU A 50 19.78 -11.37 -18.25
C LEU A 50 19.61 -10.45 -17.03
N LEU A 51 19.16 -11.00 -15.89
CA LEU A 51 18.97 -10.23 -14.66
C LEU A 51 20.29 -9.68 -14.14
N ARG A 52 21.40 -10.41 -14.26
CA ARG A 52 22.74 -9.92 -13.95
C ARG A 52 23.15 -8.79 -14.90
N ALA A 53 23.01 -9.00 -16.21
CA ALA A 53 23.37 -8.01 -17.21
C ALA A 53 22.61 -6.69 -17.02
N MET A 54 21.33 -6.72 -16.65
CA MET A 54 20.56 -5.51 -16.34
C MET A 54 21.12 -4.73 -15.14
N ARG A 55 21.60 -5.41 -14.10
CA ARG A 55 22.16 -4.77 -12.89
C ARG A 55 23.57 -4.23 -13.11
N ASP A 56 24.32 -4.85 -14.00
CA ASP A 56 25.71 -4.49 -14.30
C ASP A 56 25.80 -3.48 -15.47
N ASP A 57 24.71 -3.24 -16.19
CA ASP A 57 24.68 -2.33 -17.34
C ASP A 57 24.79 -0.85 -16.91
N ALA A 58 25.71 -0.13 -17.53
CA ALA A 58 26.03 1.26 -17.19
C ALA A 58 24.86 2.25 -17.37
N LEU A 59 23.84 1.95 -18.18
CA LEU A 59 22.66 2.79 -18.38
C LEU A 59 21.44 2.33 -17.56
N LEU A 60 21.44 1.07 -17.08
CA LEU A 60 20.29 0.46 -16.40
C LEU A 60 20.49 0.31 -14.88
N ALA A 61 21.74 0.20 -14.41
CA ALA A 61 22.06 -0.14 -13.02
C ALA A 61 21.48 0.83 -11.98
N ASP A 62 21.28 2.10 -12.34
CA ASP A 62 20.73 3.17 -11.49
C ASP A 62 19.30 3.58 -11.89
N ARG A 63 18.62 2.79 -12.73
CA ARG A 63 17.20 2.97 -13.07
C ARG A 63 16.30 2.28 -12.05
N VAL A 64 15.05 2.71 -11.97
CA VAL A 64 14.05 2.02 -11.15
C VAL A 64 13.62 0.74 -11.86
N LEU A 65 13.80 -0.42 -11.22
CA LEU A 65 13.38 -1.72 -11.75
C LEU A 65 12.27 -2.25 -10.84
N ILE A 66 11.08 -2.54 -11.39
CA ILE A 66 9.94 -3.08 -10.66
C ILE A 66 9.53 -4.39 -11.31
N ALA A 67 9.48 -5.48 -10.57
CA ALA A 67 8.95 -6.76 -11.02
C ALA A 67 7.47 -6.89 -10.66
N GLU A 68 6.68 -7.42 -11.57
CA GLU A 68 5.55 -8.29 -11.21
C GLU A 68 6.11 -9.68 -10.92
N PRO A 69 6.27 -10.09 -9.64
CA PRO A 69 7.10 -11.22 -9.27
C PRO A 69 6.33 -12.55 -9.37
N TRP A 70 5.53 -12.71 -10.41
CA TRP A 70 4.85 -13.97 -10.72
C TRP A 70 4.68 -14.16 -12.23
N ASP A 71 4.62 -15.41 -12.66
CA ASP A 71 4.11 -15.78 -13.98
C ASP A 71 3.17 -17.00 -13.88
N ILE A 72 2.57 -17.41 -15.00
CA ILE A 72 1.60 -18.52 -15.05
C ILE A 72 2.26 -19.90 -15.21
N GLY A 73 3.60 -19.98 -15.25
CA GLY A 73 4.35 -21.21 -15.41
C GLY A 73 4.60 -21.95 -14.09
N PRO A 74 5.16 -23.16 -14.14
CA PRO A 74 5.64 -23.86 -12.96
C PRO A 74 6.65 -23.00 -12.18
N ASP A 75 6.55 -23.03 -10.85
CA ASP A 75 7.33 -22.19 -9.93
C ASP A 75 7.31 -20.70 -10.31
N GLY A 76 6.18 -20.24 -10.87
CA GLY A 76 6.02 -18.87 -11.32
C GLY A 76 5.98 -17.84 -10.20
N TYR A 77 5.50 -18.20 -9.00
CA TYR A 77 5.39 -17.26 -7.88
C TYR A 77 6.74 -17.00 -7.19
N GLN A 78 7.27 -15.79 -7.36
CA GLN A 78 8.64 -15.40 -6.97
C GLN A 78 8.70 -14.13 -6.11
N LEU A 79 7.59 -13.77 -5.43
CA LEU A 79 7.58 -12.62 -4.51
C LEU A 79 8.65 -12.78 -3.41
N GLY A 80 9.55 -11.80 -3.33
CA GLY A 80 10.69 -11.75 -2.42
C GLY A 80 11.97 -12.37 -2.99
N ASN A 81 11.91 -13.03 -4.15
CA ASN A 81 13.03 -13.77 -4.73
C ASN A 81 13.77 -13.01 -5.83
N PHE A 82 13.31 -11.82 -6.24
CA PHE A 82 14.09 -11.00 -7.15
C PHE A 82 15.33 -10.43 -6.46
N PRO A 83 16.45 -10.26 -7.19
CA PRO A 83 17.67 -9.65 -6.67
C PRO A 83 17.50 -8.14 -6.50
N ALA A 84 18.19 -7.55 -5.52
CA ALA A 84 18.34 -6.10 -5.47
C ALA A 84 19.02 -5.61 -6.77
N PRO A 85 18.62 -4.45 -7.35
CA PRO A 85 17.77 -3.42 -6.78
C PRO A 85 16.28 -3.51 -7.17
N PHE A 86 15.79 -4.64 -7.71
CA PHE A 86 14.37 -4.73 -8.11
C PHE A 86 13.44 -4.44 -6.95
N LEU A 87 12.46 -3.56 -7.16
CA LEU A 87 11.26 -3.49 -6.35
C LEU A 87 10.26 -4.54 -6.82
N GLU A 88 9.33 -4.95 -5.99
CA GLU A 88 8.39 -6.02 -6.30
C GLU A 88 6.97 -5.62 -5.96
N TRP A 89 6.04 -5.74 -6.92
CA TRP A 89 4.61 -5.63 -6.64
C TRP A 89 4.21 -6.64 -5.57
N ASN A 90 3.60 -6.15 -4.49
CA ASN A 90 3.25 -6.98 -3.34
C ASN A 90 1.76 -7.33 -3.35
N ASP A 91 1.42 -8.47 -3.94
CA ASP A 91 0.04 -9.01 -3.94
C ASP A 91 -0.42 -9.39 -2.53
N LYS A 92 0.47 -9.88 -1.66
CA LYS A 92 0.14 -10.15 -0.25
C LYS A 92 -0.32 -8.88 0.47
N TYR A 93 0.30 -7.73 0.19
CA TYR A 93 -0.16 -6.44 0.69
C TYR A 93 -1.58 -6.14 0.22
N ARG A 94 -1.80 -6.22 -1.11
CA ARG A 94 -3.10 -5.97 -1.73
C ARG A 94 -4.18 -6.83 -1.07
N ASP A 95 -3.92 -8.12 -0.94
CA ASP A 95 -4.89 -9.09 -0.50
C ASP A 95 -5.17 -8.97 1.00
N ASP A 96 -4.15 -8.88 1.85
CA ASP A 96 -4.36 -8.81 3.29
C ASP A 96 -5.02 -7.50 3.74
N VAL A 97 -4.69 -6.38 3.09
CA VAL A 97 -5.36 -5.10 3.38
C VAL A 97 -6.83 -5.16 2.91
N ARG A 98 -7.10 -5.71 1.74
CA ARG A 98 -8.49 -5.94 1.27
C ARG A 98 -9.25 -6.86 2.23
N ARG A 99 -8.66 -7.96 2.70
CA ARG A 99 -9.28 -8.90 3.65
C ARG A 99 -9.57 -8.27 5.01
N PHE A 100 -8.63 -7.48 5.54
CA PHE A 100 -8.85 -6.71 6.78
C PHE A 100 -10.06 -5.79 6.64
N TRP A 101 -10.11 -4.99 5.57
CA TRP A 101 -11.25 -4.11 5.33
C TRP A 101 -12.49 -4.89 4.88
N ARG A 102 -12.43 -6.08 4.29
CA ARG A 102 -13.64 -6.88 4.08
C ARG A 102 -14.28 -7.33 5.40
N GLY A 103 -13.48 -7.36 6.47
CA GLY A 103 -13.91 -7.71 7.83
C GLY A 103 -13.56 -9.15 8.20
N GLU A 104 -12.54 -9.74 7.58
CA GLU A 104 -12.08 -11.08 7.94
C GLU A 104 -11.43 -11.13 9.32
N ALA A 105 -11.68 -12.23 10.02
CA ALA A 105 -11.19 -12.48 11.36
C ALA A 105 -9.67 -12.66 11.40
N GLY A 106 -9.02 -12.17 12.46
CA GLY A 106 -7.59 -12.41 12.73
C GLY A 106 -6.61 -11.63 11.84
N MET A 107 -7.07 -10.61 11.14
CA MET A 107 -6.26 -9.88 10.15
C MET A 107 -5.34 -8.79 10.74
N VAL A 108 -5.38 -8.52 12.04
CA VAL A 108 -4.60 -7.43 12.67
C VAL A 108 -3.10 -7.64 12.53
N GLY A 109 -2.61 -8.86 12.77
CA GLY A 109 -1.19 -9.20 12.61
C GLY A 109 -0.73 -9.03 11.16
N ALA A 110 -1.52 -9.53 10.20
CA ALA A 110 -1.22 -9.37 8.78
C ALA A 110 -1.20 -7.89 8.38
N LEU A 111 -2.20 -7.10 8.79
CA LEU A 111 -2.25 -5.66 8.52
C LEU A 111 -1.01 -4.94 9.08
N ALA A 112 -0.63 -5.20 10.33
CA ALA A 112 0.56 -4.59 10.93
C ALA A 112 1.83 -4.92 10.12
N THR A 113 2.00 -6.19 9.74
CA THR A 113 3.13 -6.63 8.90
C THR A 113 3.13 -5.94 7.54
N ARG A 114 1.96 -5.80 6.88
CA ARG A 114 1.82 -5.10 5.60
C ARG A 114 2.16 -3.61 5.72
N LEU A 115 1.63 -2.91 6.73
CA LEU A 115 1.92 -1.50 6.99
C LEU A 115 3.40 -1.26 7.34
N ALA A 116 4.07 -2.24 7.95
CA ALA A 116 5.47 -2.17 8.36
C ALA A 116 6.49 -2.49 7.25
N GLY A 117 6.05 -2.73 6.00
CA GLY A 117 6.93 -3.03 4.88
C GLY A 117 7.13 -4.52 4.58
N SER A 118 6.29 -5.40 5.13
CA SER A 118 6.24 -6.84 4.79
C SER A 118 7.56 -7.59 5.03
N SER A 119 8.08 -7.50 6.25
CA SER A 119 9.35 -8.16 6.65
C SER A 119 9.33 -9.68 6.51
N ASP A 120 8.17 -10.32 6.67
CA ASP A 120 7.98 -11.76 6.44
C ASP A 120 8.30 -12.20 4.99
N VAL A 121 8.21 -11.26 4.04
CA VAL A 121 8.59 -11.49 2.64
C VAL A 121 10.01 -11.00 2.39
N PHE A 122 10.27 -9.72 2.68
CA PHE A 122 11.47 -9.05 2.18
C PHE A 122 12.67 -9.12 3.14
N ALA A 123 12.51 -9.55 4.39
CA ALA A 123 13.64 -9.75 5.30
C ALA A 123 14.23 -11.17 5.26
N ALA A 124 13.57 -12.12 4.59
CA ALA A 124 13.91 -13.55 4.65
C ALA A 124 15.35 -13.87 4.22
N ASN A 125 15.95 -13.05 3.34
CA ASN A 125 17.29 -13.24 2.80
C ASN A 125 18.35 -12.30 3.45
N GLY A 126 18.11 -11.84 4.68
CA GLY A 126 19.02 -10.96 5.41
C GLY A 126 19.09 -9.52 4.86
N GLN A 127 18.13 -9.13 4.02
CA GLN A 127 18.02 -7.75 3.54
C GLN A 127 17.57 -6.85 4.70
N GLY A 128 18.22 -5.68 4.83
CA GLY A 128 17.91 -4.70 5.89
C GLY A 128 16.76 -3.74 5.55
N ALA A 129 16.24 -3.78 4.33
CA ALA A 129 15.21 -2.87 3.85
C ALA A 129 14.22 -3.59 2.94
N SER A 130 12.97 -3.16 3.00
CA SER A 130 11.89 -3.62 2.13
C SER A 130 12.06 -3.11 0.71
N ARG A 131 11.75 -3.99 -0.26
CA ARG A 131 11.65 -3.68 -1.70
C ARG A 131 10.20 -3.73 -2.19
N SER A 132 9.25 -3.69 -1.26
CA SER A 132 7.81 -3.78 -1.56
C SER A 132 7.30 -2.56 -2.32
N VAL A 133 6.51 -2.80 -3.37
CA VAL A 133 5.58 -1.83 -3.95
C VAL A 133 4.17 -2.21 -3.48
N ASN A 134 3.67 -1.47 -2.49
CA ASN A 134 2.34 -1.67 -1.92
C ASN A 134 1.28 -1.03 -2.81
N PHE A 135 0.19 -1.74 -3.07
CA PHE A 135 -0.92 -1.24 -3.89
C PHE A 135 -2.25 -1.87 -3.46
N ILE A 136 -3.36 -1.15 -3.65
CA ILE A 136 -4.70 -1.67 -3.34
C ILE A 136 -5.40 -2.17 -4.60
N ALA A 137 -5.24 -1.47 -5.71
CA ALA A 137 -5.79 -1.81 -7.01
C ALA A 137 -4.75 -1.49 -8.09
N ALA A 138 -4.85 -2.22 -9.21
CA ALA A 138 -3.99 -2.08 -10.38
C ALA A 138 -4.87 -2.00 -11.64
N HIS A 139 -4.26 -2.13 -12.81
CA HIS A 139 -5.01 -2.31 -14.06
C HIS A 139 -5.68 -3.69 -14.11
N ASP A 140 -5.04 -4.70 -13.52
CA ASP A 140 -5.63 -6.03 -13.31
C ASP A 140 -6.55 -6.03 -12.09
N GLY A 141 -7.75 -6.57 -12.26
CA GLY A 141 -8.75 -6.66 -11.21
C GLY A 141 -9.66 -5.43 -11.14
N MET A 142 -10.39 -5.32 -10.02
CA MET A 142 -11.30 -4.21 -9.76
C MET A 142 -10.54 -2.92 -9.44
N THR A 143 -11.08 -1.78 -9.90
CA THR A 143 -10.73 -0.44 -9.41
C THR A 143 -10.97 -0.33 -7.90
N LEU A 144 -10.36 0.66 -7.23
CA LEU A 144 -10.57 0.84 -5.79
C LEU A 144 -12.05 1.08 -5.45
N ALA A 145 -12.75 1.86 -6.28
CA ALA A 145 -14.19 2.10 -6.10
C ALA A 145 -15.03 0.84 -6.33
N ASP A 146 -14.62 -0.04 -7.26
CA ASP A 146 -15.36 -1.27 -7.57
C ASP A 146 -15.18 -2.36 -6.52
N ILE A 147 -14.03 -2.41 -5.84
CA ILE A 147 -13.79 -3.32 -4.70
C ILE A 147 -14.89 -3.18 -3.63
N VAL A 148 -15.43 -1.99 -3.43
CA VAL A 148 -16.46 -1.71 -2.41
C VAL A 148 -17.89 -1.66 -2.97
N ARG A 149 -18.05 -1.88 -4.28
CA ARG A 149 -19.30 -1.75 -5.03
C ARG A 149 -19.80 -3.08 -5.61
N TYR A 150 -18.90 -4.02 -5.90
CA TYR A 150 -19.22 -5.28 -6.55
C TYR A 150 -18.64 -6.47 -5.78
N GLU A 151 -19.45 -7.50 -5.58
CA GLU A 151 -19.01 -8.78 -5.01
C GLU A 151 -18.61 -9.77 -6.11
N ARG A 152 -19.11 -9.57 -7.33
CA ARG A 152 -18.81 -10.40 -8.51
C ARG A 152 -18.26 -9.56 -9.65
N LYS A 153 -17.51 -10.19 -10.55
CA LYS A 153 -17.04 -9.56 -11.79
C LYS A 153 -18.19 -9.47 -12.81
N HIS A 154 -18.20 -8.38 -13.57
CA HIS A 154 -19.15 -8.10 -14.66
C HIS A 154 -18.37 -7.84 -15.95
N ASN A 155 -17.76 -8.90 -16.49
CA ASN A 155 -16.90 -8.84 -17.67
C ASN A 155 -17.66 -9.15 -18.97
N GLU A 156 -19.00 -9.12 -18.97
CA GLU A 156 -19.83 -9.46 -20.12
C GLU A 156 -19.45 -8.65 -21.37
N ALA A 157 -19.05 -7.39 -21.19
CA ALA A 157 -18.60 -6.49 -22.25
C ALA A 157 -17.35 -7.00 -23.00
N ASN A 158 -16.56 -7.91 -22.41
CA ASN A 158 -15.37 -8.49 -23.03
C ASN A 158 -15.72 -9.57 -24.08
N GLY A 159 -16.98 -10.02 -24.14
CA GLY A 159 -17.44 -11.00 -25.13
C GLY A 159 -17.10 -12.46 -24.82
N GLU A 160 -16.52 -12.75 -23.65
CA GLU A 160 -16.11 -14.09 -23.23
C GLU A 160 -17.12 -14.76 -22.28
N GLN A 161 -18.37 -14.28 -22.26
CA GLN A 161 -19.44 -14.76 -21.38
C GLN A 161 -19.03 -14.74 -19.90
N ASN A 162 -18.33 -13.69 -19.48
CA ASN A 162 -17.84 -13.46 -18.12
C ASN A 162 -16.89 -14.56 -17.60
N ARG A 163 -16.24 -15.32 -18.49
CA ARG A 163 -15.26 -16.36 -18.09
C ARG A 163 -13.90 -15.80 -17.75
N ASP A 164 -13.50 -14.74 -18.42
CA ASP A 164 -12.21 -14.06 -18.27
C ASP A 164 -12.12 -13.27 -16.96
N GLY A 165 -10.91 -12.97 -16.49
CA GLY A 165 -10.67 -12.27 -15.23
C GLY A 165 -10.75 -13.14 -13.97
N HIS A 166 -10.13 -12.65 -12.90
CA HIS A 166 -10.01 -13.40 -11.65
C HIS A 166 -11.35 -13.50 -10.89
N ASN A 167 -11.64 -14.65 -10.27
CA ASN A 167 -12.93 -14.85 -9.58
C ASN A 167 -12.92 -14.33 -8.13
N GLU A 168 -11.79 -14.42 -7.43
CA GLU A 168 -11.68 -14.03 -6.03
C GLU A 168 -11.11 -12.60 -5.89
N ASN A 169 -11.98 -11.60 -5.94
CA ASN A 169 -11.55 -10.19 -5.95
C ASN A 169 -11.24 -9.61 -4.56
N LEU A 170 -11.60 -10.34 -3.49
CA LEU A 170 -11.58 -9.86 -2.11
C LEU A 170 -12.38 -8.56 -1.94
N SER A 171 -13.47 -8.43 -2.69
CA SER A 171 -14.36 -7.29 -2.76
C SER A 171 -15.62 -7.50 -1.92
N TRP A 172 -16.38 -6.42 -1.66
CA TRP A 172 -17.65 -6.44 -0.96
C TRP A 172 -18.54 -5.29 -1.44
N ASN A 173 -19.83 -5.54 -1.67
CA ASN A 173 -20.70 -4.57 -2.33
C ASN A 173 -21.50 -3.65 -1.37
N ASN A 174 -21.24 -3.76 -0.06
CA ASN A 174 -21.99 -3.08 0.99
C ASN A 174 -23.50 -3.43 1.01
N GLY A 175 -23.87 -4.63 0.54
CA GLY A 175 -25.22 -5.19 0.58
C GLY A 175 -26.04 -4.97 -0.71
N VAL A 176 -25.52 -4.22 -1.69
CA VAL A 176 -26.18 -3.97 -2.98
C VAL A 176 -25.13 -4.12 -4.07
N GLU A 177 -25.36 -4.94 -5.09
CA GLU A 177 -24.42 -5.09 -6.21
C GLU A 177 -24.51 -3.89 -7.16
N GLY A 178 -23.40 -3.25 -7.50
CA GLY A 178 -23.37 -2.14 -8.46
C GLY A 178 -23.91 -0.84 -7.90
N ASP A 179 -24.49 -0.01 -8.76
CA ASP A 179 -25.04 1.29 -8.36
C ASP A 179 -26.19 1.14 -7.35
N ALA A 180 -26.25 2.06 -6.40
CA ALA A 180 -27.20 1.99 -5.28
C ALA A 180 -27.81 3.36 -5.00
N ASP A 181 -29.14 3.43 -4.97
CA ASP A 181 -29.90 4.64 -4.62
C ASP A 181 -29.93 4.90 -3.10
N ASN A 182 -29.59 3.89 -2.29
CA ASN A 182 -29.61 4.01 -0.84
C ASN A 182 -28.44 4.89 -0.35
N PRO A 183 -28.72 6.06 0.25
CA PRO A 183 -27.67 6.98 0.70
C PRO A 183 -26.77 6.37 1.78
N ALA A 184 -27.27 5.42 2.58
CA ALA A 184 -26.46 4.73 3.59
C ALA A 184 -25.40 3.82 2.96
N VAL A 185 -25.72 3.16 1.83
CA VAL A 185 -24.77 2.33 1.08
C VAL A 185 -23.73 3.22 0.40
N ALA A 186 -24.15 4.32 -0.20
CA ALA A 186 -23.23 5.29 -0.80
C ALA A 186 -22.23 5.85 0.23
N ALA A 187 -22.71 6.24 1.41
CA ALA A 187 -21.85 6.73 2.49
C ALA A 187 -20.89 5.64 3.01
N ALA A 188 -21.35 4.39 3.17
CA ALA A 188 -20.49 3.28 3.57
C ALA A 188 -19.35 3.03 2.56
N ARG A 189 -19.66 3.05 1.26
CA ARG A 189 -18.67 2.92 0.18
C ARG A 189 -17.68 4.08 0.14
N GLN A 190 -18.12 5.31 0.40
CA GLN A 190 -17.21 6.46 0.49
C GLN A 190 -16.25 6.30 1.68
N ASN A 191 -16.73 5.80 2.82
CA ASN A 191 -15.88 5.53 3.98
C ASN A 191 -14.87 4.41 3.69
N ASP A 192 -15.32 3.31 3.08
CA ASP A 192 -14.42 2.20 2.71
C ASP A 192 -13.34 2.64 1.70
N GLN A 193 -13.69 3.46 0.70
CA GLN A 193 -12.69 4.01 -0.24
C GLN A 193 -11.65 4.87 0.50
N ARG A 194 -12.08 5.75 1.41
CA ARG A 194 -11.18 6.58 2.21
C ARG A 194 -10.29 5.73 3.12
N ALA A 195 -10.81 4.65 3.68
CA ALA A 195 -10.07 3.72 4.52
C ALA A 195 -9.00 2.95 3.74
N LEU A 196 -9.32 2.48 2.53
CA LEU A 196 -8.37 1.81 1.64
C LEU A 196 -7.26 2.76 1.18
N LEU A 197 -7.61 3.98 0.77
CA LEU A 197 -6.63 5.02 0.44
C LEU A 197 -5.75 5.37 1.64
N ALA A 198 -6.34 5.55 2.82
CA ALA A 198 -5.59 5.83 4.04
C ALA A 198 -4.61 4.70 4.36
N ALA A 199 -5.02 3.42 4.26
CA ALA A 199 -4.14 2.28 4.46
C ALA A 199 -2.95 2.31 3.50
N LEU A 200 -3.18 2.58 2.21
CA LEU A 200 -2.12 2.73 1.22
C LEU A 200 -1.11 3.81 1.64
N PHE A 201 -1.59 5.02 1.94
CA PHE A 201 -0.72 6.14 2.30
C PHE A 201 -0.09 6.03 3.70
N ALA A 202 -0.63 5.20 4.59
CA ALA A 202 -0.06 4.86 5.90
C ALA A 202 1.05 3.79 5.83
N SER A 203 1.24 3.14 4.68
CA SER A 203 2.16 2.00 4.58
C SER A 203 3.62 2.43 4.41
N ARG A 204 4.54 1.78 5.10
CA ARG A 204 5.98 2.02 4.92
C ARG A 204 6.49 1.53 3.55
N GLY A 205 7.47 2.23 3.00
CA GLY A 205 8.14 1.90 1.74
C GLY A 205 7.51 2.53 0.50
N THR A 206 7.52 1.81 -0.64
CA THR A 206 7.00 2.33 -1.91
C THR A 206 5.51 2.02 -2.03
N ILE A 207 4.72 3.00 -2.50
CA ILE A 207 3.28 2.83 -2.76
C ILE A 207 2.99 3.11 -4.24
N MET A 208 1.98 2.42 -4.78
CA MET A 208 1.44 2.68 -6.12
C MET A 208 -0.06 2.97 -6.00
N LEU A 209 -0.47 4.11 -6.53
CA LEU A 209 -1.88 4.49 -6.69
C LEU A 209 -2.23 4.40 -8.17
N THR A 210 -3.30 3.67 -8.49
CA THR A 210 -3.79 3.56 -9.87
C THR A 210 -4.55 4.82 -10.25
N ALA A 211 -4.28 5.34 -11.45
CA ALA A 211 -4.91 6.57 -11.92
C ALA A 211 -6.44 6.47 -11.91
N GLY A 212 -7.08 7.51 -11.36
CA GLY A 212 -8.52 7.61 -11.18
C GLY A 212 -9.04 7.05 -9.87
N ASP A 213 -8.28 6.23 -9.13
CA ASP A 213 -8.70 5.77 -7.80
C ASP A 213 -8.78 6.94 -6.80
N GLU A 214 -8.03 8.01 -7.02
CA GLU A 214 -8.07 9.22 -6.20
C GLU A 214 -9.44 9.91 -6.21
N PHE A 215 -10.26 9.69 -7.24
CA PHE A 215 -11.57 10.34 -7.41
C PHE A 215 -12.71 9.35 -7.70
N GLY A 216 -12.48 8.05 -7.50
CA GLY A 216 -13.53 7.03 -7.56
C GLY A 216 -13.83 6.51 -8.96
N ARG A 217 -12.81 6.38 -9.83
CA ARG A 217 -12.94 5.71 -11.13
C ARG A 217 -13.57 4.33 -10.96
N THR A 218 -14.49 3.99 -11.85
CA THR A 218 -15.15 2.69 -11.91
C THR A 218 -14.99 2.09 -13.31
N GLN A 219 -14.90 0.78 -13.39
CA GLN A 219 -15.02 -0.05 -14.59
C GLN A 219 -16.35 -0.81 -14.60
N GLN A 220 -17.34 -0.33 -13.83
CA GLN A 220 -18.68 -0.90 -13.74
C GLN A 220 -18.67 -2.39 -13.33
N GLY A 221 -17.70 -2.77 -12.50
CA GLY A 221 -17.54 -4.16 -12.04
C GLY A 221 -16.77 -5.06 -13.01
N ASN A 222 -16.35 -4.56 -14.18
CA ASN A 222 -15.42 -5.27 -15.04
C ASN A 222 -14.03 -5.28 -14.40
N ASN A 223 -13.54 -6.47 -14.02
CA ASN A 223 -12.26 -6.64 -13.35
C ASN A 223 -11.12 -7.08 -14.28
N ASN A 224 -11.38 -7.05 -15.59
CA ASN A 224 -10.45 -7.48 -16.63
C ASN A 224 -10.70 -6.66 -17.90
N ALA A 225 -10.72 -5.34 -17.80
CA ALA A 225 -11.14 -4.45 -18.89
C ALA A 225 -10.06 -4.28 -19.99
N TYR A 226 -9.27 -5.33 -20.27
CA TYR A 226 -8.12 -5.30 -21.19
C TYR A 226 -8.50 -4.97 -22.64
N ALA A 227 -9.72 -5.35 -23.04
CA ALA A 227 -10.24 -5.16 -24.40
C ALA A 227 -11.22 -3.97 -24.52
N GLN A 228 -11.29 -3.11 -23.50
CA GLN A 228 -12.24 -1.99 -23.46
C GLN A 228 -11.52 -0.66 -23.71
N ASP A 229 -11.56 -0.18 -24.95
CA ASP A 229 -11.08 1.13 -25.39
C ASP A 229 -12.27 2.12 -25.46
N ASN A 230 -12.91 2.38 -24.31
CA ASN A 230 -14.19 3.11 -24.22
C ASN A 230 -14.46 3.67 -22.82
N GLU A 231 -15.67 4.18 -22.57
CA GLU A 231 -16.10 4.81 -21.31
C GLU A 231 -15.98 3.91 -20.07
N ILE A 232 -15.84 2.59 -20.22
CA ILE A 232 -15.55 1.68 -19.10
C ILE A 232 -14.16 1.96 -18.53
N THR A 233 -13.17 2.29 -19.36
CA THR A 233 -11.77 2.47 -18.95
C THR A 233 -11.34 3.93 -18.92
N TRP A 234 -12.03 4.82 -19.64
CA TRP A 234 -11.70 6.23 -19.70
C TRP A 234 -11.88 6.93 -18.36
N LEU A 235 -10.95 7.84 -18.05
CA LEU A 235 -11.05 8.67 -16.86
C LEU A 235 -12.18 9.68 -17.06
N ASP A 236 -13.30 9.49 -16.34
CA ASP A 236 -14.39 10.46 -16.30
C ASP A 236 -14.01 11.67 -15.44
N TRP A 237 -13.35 12.64 -16.08
CA TRP A 237 -12.98 13.90 -15.43
C TRP A 237 -14.21 14.73 -15.05
N ALA A 238 -15.36 14.59 -15.71
CA ALA A 238 -16.54 15.38 -15.41
C ALA A 238 -17.28 14.86 -14.17
N GLY A 239 -17.37 13.54 -14.02
CA GLY A 239 -18.03 12.85 -12.90
C GLY A 239 -17.16 12.56 -11.67
N ARG A 240 -15.92 13.05 -11.64
CA ARG A 240 -14.95 12.79 -10.56
C ARG A 240 -15.44 13.21 -9.17
N ASP A 241 -15.21 12.38 -8.15
CA ASP A 241 -15.44 12.75 -6.74
C ASP A 241 -14.32 13.68 -6.24
N GLN A 242 -14.58 14.98 -6.32
CA GLN A 242 -13.62 16.00 -5.89
C GLN A 242 -13.34 15.98 -4.37
N ALA A 243 -14.25 15.42 -3.55
CA ALA A 243 -14.03 15.32 -2.11
C ALA A 243 -13.05 14.19 -1.80
N LEU A 244 -13.15 13.06 -2.50
CA LEU A 244 -12.17 11.98 -2.44
C LEU A 244 -10.82 12.44 -3.00
N GLU A 245 -10.82 13.18 -4.12
CA GLU A 245 -9.61 13.74 -4.73
C GLU A 245 -8.83 14.62 -3.74
N ARG A 246 -9.53 15.56 -3.08
CA ARG A 246 -8.92 16.42 -2.05
C ARG A 246 -8.39 15.63 -0.86
N TYR A 247 -9.10 14.57 -0.45
CA TYR A 247 -8.68 13.69 0.63
C TYR A 247 -7.40 12.91 0.27
N THR A 248 -7.34 12.34 -0.94
CA THR A 248 -6.15 11.66 -1.47
C THR A 248 -4.96 12.62 -1.57
N ALA A 249 -5.18 13.85 -2.03
CA ALA A 249 -4.14 14.88 -2.05
C ALA A 249 -3.65 15.25 -0.64
N ALA A 250 -4.53 15.25 0.37
CA ALA A 250 -4.15 15.48 1.77
C ALA A 250 -3.32 14.32 2.34
N LEU A 251 -3.71 13.07 2.06
CA LEU A 251 -2.91 11.88 2.42
C LEU A 251 -1.51 11.92 1.80
N SER A 252 -1.40 12.34 0.54
CA SER A 252 -0.11 12.50 -0.14
C SER A 252 0.77 13.57 0.53
N ARG A 253 0.19 14.72 0.92
CA ARG A 253 0.91 15.76 1.66
C ARG A 253 1.37 15.28 3.04
N LEU A 254 0.49 14.61 3.78
CA LEU A 254 0.83 13.99 5.07
C LEU A 254 2.01 13.03 4.91
N ARG A 255 1.92 12.08 3.97
CA ARG A 255 2.98 11.09 3.70
C ARG A 255 4.31 11.77 3.43
N ARG A 256 4.33 12.79 2.56
CA ARG A 256 5.53 13.56 2.25
C ARG A 256 6.09 14.31 3.46
N SER A 257 5.24 14.73 4.40
CA SER A 257 5.67 15.44 5.61
C SER A 257 6.24 14.52 6.71
N MET A 258 6.04 13.20 6.60
CA MET A 258 6.43 12.20 7.59
C MET A 258 7.41 11.18 6.97
N PRO A 259 8.74 11.43 7.02
CA PRO A 259 9.75 10.54 6.43
C PRO A 259 9.69 9.09 6.91
N ALA A 260 9.17 8.84 8.12
CA ALA A 260 8.95 7.51 8.66
C ALA A 260 7.98 6.64 7.82
N LEU A 261 7.18 7.23 6.93
CA LEU A 261 6.32 6.49 6.00
C LEU A 261 7.03 6.12 4.69
N SER A 262 8.04 6.88 4.26
CA SER A 262 8.83 6.59 3.05
C SER A 262 10.08 5.75 3.33
N ASP A 263 10.47 5.63 4.59
CA ASP A 263 11.60 4.81 5.02
C ASP A 263 11.34 3.32 4.75
N THR A 264 12.33 2.67 4.13
CA THR A 264 12.28 1.27 3.70
C THR A 264 12.93 0.33 4.71
N SER A 265 13.64 0.84 5.72
CA SER A 265 14.21 0.00 6.79
C SER A 265 13.10 -0.70 7.59
N PHE A 266 13.38 -1.92 8.02
CA PHE A 266 12.43 -2.66 8.84
C PHE A 266 12.36 -2.11 10.26
N LEU A 267 11.13 -2.00 10.77
CA LEU A 267 10.87 -1.61 12.14
C LEU A 267 11.30 -2.71 13.11
N THR A 268 11.89 -2.31 14.22
CA THR A 268 12.45 -3.19 15.25
C THR A 268 11.63 -3.17 16.55
N GLY A 269 10.79 -2.15 16.74
CA GLY A 269 10.15 -1.86 18.03
C GLY A 269 11.12 -1.36 19.08
N GLN A 270 12.37 -1.04 18.70
CA GLN A 270 13.41 -0.53 19.59
C GLN A 270 13.74 0.92 19.24
N PRO A 271 14.28 1.69 20.19
CA PRO A 271 14.74 3.04 19.90
C PRO A 271 15.91 3.02 18.90
N PRO A 272 15.88 3.83 17.83
CA PRO A 272 17.04 4.01 16.97
C PRO A 272 18.18 4.69 17.74
N ALA A 273 19.41 4.56 17.24
CA ALA A 273 20.59 5.17 17.86
C ALA A 273 20.40 6.69 18.07
N GLY A 274 20.57 7.15 19.32
CA GLY A 274 20.38 8.56 19.69
C GLY A 274 18.94 8.95 20.06
N SER A 275 17.99 8.00 20.07
CA SER A 275 16.61 8.19 20.54
C SER A 275 16.32 7.28 21.75
N GLU A 276 15.41 7.72 22.61
CA GLU A 276 14.81 6.89 23.67
C GLU A 276 13.43 6.34 23.27
N ILE A 277 12.91 6.80 22.13
CA ILE A 277 11.57 6.46 21.63
C ILE A 277 11.70 5.33 20.61
N PRO A 278 10.96 4.21 20.77
CA PRO A 278 10.89 3.15 19.77
C PRO A 278 10.53 3.64 18.37
N ASP A 279 11.11 3.01 17.34
CA ASP A 279 10.79 3.31 15.94
C ASP A 279 9.30 3.09 15.61
N VAL A 280 8.68 2.10 16.26
CA VAL A 280 7.23 1.84 16.24
C VAL A 280 6.72 1.37 17.60
N ALA A 281 5.48 1.74 17.92
CA ALA A 281 4.67 1.09 18.95
C ALA A 281 3.31 0.67 18.37
N TRP A 282 2.92 -0.57 18.65
CA TRP A 282 1.61 -1.13 18.26
C TRP A 282 0.72 -1.19 19.50
N LEU A 283 -0.36 -0.43 19.50
CA LEU A 283 -1.21 -0.23 20.66
C LEU A 283 -2.65 -0.67 20.38
N ALA A 284 -3.34 -1.04 21.44
CA ALA A 284 -4.80 -1.18 21.46
C ALA A 284 -5.47 0.20 21.37
N GLU A 285 -6.78 0.21 21.16
CA GLU A 285 -7.60 1.44 21.23
C GLU A 285 -7.49 2.13 22.60
N THR A 286 -7.09 1.42 23.65
CA THR A 286 -6.90 1.96 25.00
C THR A 286 -5.57 2.70 25.17
N GLY A 287 -4.69 2.67 24.18
CA GLY A 287 -3.33 3.24 24.25
C GLY A 287 -2.30 2.32 24.91
N ALA A 288 -2.71 1.16 25.41
CA ALA A 288 -1.78 0.15 25.94
C ALA A 288 -1.11 -0.64 24.81
N PRO A 289 0.15 -1.10 24.97
CA PRO A 289 0.78 -2.02 24.02
C PRO A 289 -0.07 -3.27 23.77
N LEU A 290 -0.12 -3.71 22.50
CA LEU A 290 -0.85 -4.91 22.13
C LEU A 290 -0.13 -6.16 22.68
N ASP A 291 -0.82 -6.96 23.49
CA ASP A 291 -0.29 -8.22 24.00
C ASP A 291 -0.43 -9.38 22.99
N GLU A 292 0.25 -10.50 23.24
CA GLU A 292 0.27 -11.66 22.36
C GLU A 292 -1.13 -12.23 22.09
N GLN A 293 -1.99 -12.24 23.11
CA GLN A 293 -3.37 -12.71 22.95
C GLN A 293 -4.17 -11.78 22.02
N SER A 294 -4.02 -10.46 22.17
CA SER A 294 -4.70 -9.47 21.34
C SER A 294 -4.23 -9.49 19.89
N TRP A 295 -2.97 -9.85 19.63
CA TRP A 295 -2.46 -10.07 18.26
C TRP A 295 -3.16 -11.23 17.56
N GLN A 296 -3.55 -12.26 18.31
CA GLN A 296 -4.17 -13.49 17.80
C GLN A 296 -5.70 -13.48 17.95
N ASP A 297 -6.30 -12.42 18.47
CA ASP A 297 -7.74 -12.34 18.67
C ASP A 297 -8.47 -12.24 17.31
N PRO A 298 -9.25 -13.27 16.91
CA PRO A 298 -9.95 -13.26 15.65
C PRO A 298 -11.02 -12.16 15.54
N GLN A 299 -11.51 -11.64 16.67
CA GLN A 299 -12.56 -10.61 16.70
C GLN A 299 -12.00 -9.19 16.70
N ARG A 300 -10.68 -9.01 16.83
CA ARG A 300 -10.09 -7.68 16.84
C ARG A 300 -9.99 -7.12 15.42
N HIS A 301 -10.54 -5.92 15.25
CA HIS A 301 -10.42 -5.13 14.01
C HIS A 301 -9.92 -3.71 14.29
N ARG A 302 -9.20 -3.51 15.39
CA ARG A 302 -8.68 -2.21 15.82
C ARG A 302 -7.21 -2.30 16.15
N LEU A 303 -6.47 -1.30 15.71
CA LEU A 303 -5.03 -1.20 15.89
C LEU A 303 -4.63 0.28 15.90
N VAL A 304 -3.65 0.62 16.70
CA VAL A 304 -2.97 1.92 16.63
C VAL A 304 -1.51 1.67 16.32
N MET A 305 -1.00 2.32 15.28
CA MET A 305 0.43 2.34 14.96
C MET A 305 0.98 3.72 15.32
N VAL A 306 1.96 3.78 16.21
CA VAL A 306 2.69 5.02 16.54
C VAL A 306 4.10 4.90 15.99
N LEU A 307 4.43 5.68 14.95
CA LEU A 307 5.77 5.76 14.37
C LEU A 307 6.53 6.94 14.95
N SER A 308 7.78 6.72 15.34
CA SER A 308 8.70 7.84 15.58
C SER A 308 9.10 8.46 14.23
N GLY A 309 9.02 9.78 14.11
CA GLY A 309 9.57 10.48 12.97
C GLY A 309 11.08 10.34 12.96
N ALA A 310 11.66 10.01 11.81
CA ALA A 310 13.11 9.98 11.60
C ALA A 310 13.77 11.39 11.65
N SER A 311 13.01 12.44 12.00
CA SER A 311 13.48 13.82 12.09
C SER A 311 13.93 14.20 13.50
N ASP A 312 14.97 15.04 13.59
CA ASP A 312 15.57 15.54 14.84
C ASP A 312 14.59 16.27 15.79
N ASP A 313 13.39 16.61 15.32
CA ASP A 313 12.36 17.25 16.14
C ASP A 313 11.56 16.27 17.01
N GLY A 314 11.78 14.96 16.85
CA GLY A 314 11.16 13.92 17.67
C GLY A 314 9.64 13.87 17.55
N ARG A 315 9.05 14.36 16.44
CA ARG A 315 7.61 14.24 16.17
C ARG A 315 7.22 12.78 15.94
N ARG A 316 6.05 12.39 16.43
CA ARG A 316 5.48 11.05 16.19
C ARG A 316 4.24 11.14 15.30
N LEU A 317 4.02 10.10 14.49
CA LEU A 317 2.76 9.87 13.77
C LEU A 317 1.99 8.77 14.49
N ALA A 318 0.74 9.01 14.84
CA ALA A 318 -0.18 7.96 15.22
C ALA A 318 -1.20 7.72 14.10
N VAL A 319 -1.36 6.46 13.72
CA VAL A 319 -2.36 5.96 12.77
C VAL A 319 -3.36 5.13 13.55
N LEU A 320 -4.58 5.64 13.70
CA LEU A 320 -5.66 4.97 14.43
C LEU A 320 -6.54 4.26 13.42
N ILE A 321 -6.69 2.94 13.58
CA ILE A 321 -7.35 2.08 12.61
C ILE A 321 -8.57 1.46 13.28
N ASN A 322 -9.77 1.80 12.78
CA ASN A 322 -11.02 1.16 13.18
C ASN A 322 -11.61 0.41 11.99
N GLY A 323 -11.23 -0.86 11.83
CA GLY A 323 -11.78 -1.78 10.83
C GLY A 323 -13.15 -2.37 11.20
N ASP A 324 -13.55 -2.26 12.48
CA ASP A 324 -14.89 -2.64 12.94
C ASP A 324 -15.95 -1.71 12.32
N ARG A 325 -17.21 -2.15 12.30
CA ARG A 325 -18.37 -1.33 11.88
C ARG A 325 -18.82 -0.37 12.98
N ARG A 326 -18.47 -0.66 14.24
CA ARG A 326 -18.87 0.12 15.42
C ARG A 326 -17.87 1.23 15.71
N ALA A 327 -18.40 2.37 16.14
CA ALA A 327 -17.57 3.45 16.65
C ALA A 327 -16.86 3.06 17.96
N CYS A 328 -15.68 3.61 18.22
CA CYS A 328 -14.86 3.28 19.38
C CYS A 328 -14.05 4.48 19.88
N MET A 329 -13.87 4.59 21.19
CA MET A 329 -12.95 5.56 21.79
C MET A 329 -11.51 5.09 21.60
N PHE A 330 -10.63 6.01 21.22
CA PHE A 330 -9.20 5.76 21.14
C PHE A 330 -8.45 6.69 22.09
N THR A 331 -7.46 6.13 22.80
CA THR A 331 -6.54 6.86 23.66
C THR A 331 -5.14 6.75 23.09
N LEU A 332 -4.42 7.88 23.02
CA LEU A 332 -3.03 7.93 22.61
C LEU A 332 -2.12 8.21 23.81
N PRO A 333 -0.87 7.71 23.80
CA PRO A 333 0.08 7.97 24.88
C PRO A 333 0.46 9.46 24.93
N GLU A 334 0.38 10.04 26.11
CA GLU A 334 0.81 11.41 26.39
C GLU A 334 2.33 11.49 26.56
N ARG A 335 2.89 12.68 26.29
CA ARG A 335 4.30 12.99 26.51
C ARG A 335 4.45 14.43 26.94
N ASP A 336 5.22 14.65 28.00
CA ASP A 336 5.40 15.99 28.58
C ASP A 336 5.90 17.00 27.55
N GLY A 337 5.19 18.13 27.46
CA GLY A 337 5.50 19.20 26.51
C GLY A 337 5.06 18.92 25.07
N PHE A 338 4.26 17.88 24.82
CA PHE A 338 3.69 17.54 23.53
C PHE A 338 2.16 17.33 23.60
N PHE A 339 1.49 17.41 22.45
CA PHE A 339 0.07 17.08 22.30
C PHE A 339 -0.20 16.50 20.91
N TRP A 340 -1.25 15.69 20.78
CA TRP A 340 -1.68 15.14 19.50
C TRP A 340 -2.61 16.11 18.76
N ALA A 341 -2.39 16.30 17.47
CA ALA A 341 -3.25 17.10 16.60
C ALA A 341 -3.57 16.36 15.30
N PRO A 342 -4.79 16.49 14.75
CA PRO A 342 -5.05 16.02 13.39
C PRO A 342 -4.14 16.71 12.38
N ASP A 343 -3.67 15.96 11.39
CA ASP A 343 -2.93 16.55 10.25
C ASP A 343 -3.82 16.74 9.02
N ILE A 344 -4.82 15.88 8.85
CA ILE A 344 -5.78 15.97 7.76
C ILE A 344 -7.07 16.57 8.31
N GLU A 345 -7.44 17.75 7.80
CA GLU A 345 -8.76 18.37 8.01
C GLU A 345 -9.82 17.56 7.23
N ALA A 346 -10.26 16.44 7.79
CA ALA A 346 -11.47 15.76 7.33
C ALA A 346 -12.72 16.50 7.87
N PRO A 347 -13.91 16.36 7.25
CA PRO A 347 -15.15 16.98 7.76
C PRO A 347 -15.49 16.58 9.21
N ASP A 348 -14.97 15.42 9.66
CA ASP A 348 -15.03 14.91 11.04
C ASP A 348 -13.68 15.02 11.77
N ALA A 349 -12.91 16.08 11.49
CA ALA A 349 -11.55 16.29 11.98
C ALA A 349 -11.36 15.78 13.42
N ALA A 350 -10.42 14.83 13.52
CA ALA A 350 -10.10 13.90 14.61
C ALA A 350 -10.13 14.47 16.03
N ASP A 351 -11.33 14.74 16.53
CA ASP A 351 -11.57 14.87 17.95
C ASP A 351 -11.60 13.47 18.58
N ILE A 352 -10.41 12.98 18.95
CA ILE A 352 -10.28 11.69 19.63
C ILE A 352 -10.90 11.71 21.05
N SER A 353 -11.44 12.85 21.51
CA SER A 353 -12.31 12.89 22.70
C SER A 353 -13.71 12.31 22.43
N ARG A 354 -14.02 11.99 21.18
CA ARG A 354 -15.25 11.32 20.75
C ARG A 354 -14.97 9.95 20.12
N PRO A 355 -15.98 9.06 20.09
CA PRO A 355 -15.82 7.78 19.41
C PRO A 355 -15.54 7.98 17.92
N ILE A 356 -14.45 7.38 17.45
CA ILE A 356 -14.09 7.32 16.03
C ILE A 356 -14.99 6.31 15.36
N SER A 357 -15.64 6.73 14.27
CA SER A 357 -16.53 5.89 13.46
C SER A 357 -15.85 4.59 13.03
N GLY A 358 -16.66 3.55 12.85
CA GLY A 358 -16.21 2.33 12.20
C GLY A 358 -15.71 2.60 10.78
N ARG A 359 -14.98 1.66 10.20
CA ARG A 359 -14.55 1.74 8.79
C ARG A 359 -13.70 2.97 8.48
N THR A 360 -12.85 3.38 9.42
CA THR A 360 -12.12 4.66 9.35
C THR A 360 -10.66 4.48 9.76
N MET A 361 -9.78 5.25 9.14
CA MET A 361 -8.39 5.42 9.56
C MET A 361 -8.09 6.91 9.76
N ILE A 362 -7.48 7.26 10.89
CA ILE A 362 -7.20 8.64 11.30
C ILE A 362 -5.70 8.82 11.55
N PHE A 363 -5.18 10.00 11.20
CA PHE A 363 -3.79 10.37 11.36
C PHE A 363 -3.65 11.53 12.35
N MET A 364 -2.88 11.30 13.40
CA MET A 364 -2.54 12.30 14.41
C MET A 364 -1.03 12.54 14.39
N ILE A 365 -0.61 13.80 14.38
CA ILE A 365 0.80 14.17 14.52
C ILE A 365 1.00 14.77 15.90
N GLU A 366 2.03 14.31 16.58
CA GLU A 366 2.44 14.89 17.85
C GLU A 366 3.18 16.21 17.62
N ARG A 367 2.73 17.26 18.30
CA ARG A 367 3.28 18.62 18.20
C ARG A 367 3.81 19.07 19.56
N ALA A 368 4.93 19.77 19.56
CA ALA A 368 5.45 20.38 20.78
C ALA A 368 4.53 21.53 21.23
N GLN A 369 4.31 21.65 22.54
CA GLN A 369 3.70 22.83 23.13
C GLN A 369 4.62 24.05 22.94
N ALA A 370 4.05 25.24 22.76
CA ALA A 370 4.84 26.45 22.61
C ALA A 370 5.66 26.69 23.90
N GLY A 371 7.00 26.73 23.79
CA GLY A 371 7.93 27.01 24.90
C GLY A 371 8.91 25.88 25.26
N THR A 372 8.76 24.65 24.74
CA THR A 372 9.58 23.49 25.15
C THR A 372 10.99 23.46 24.51
N ARG A 373 11.26 24.25 23.47
CA ARG A 373 12.57 24.26 22.76
C ARG A 373 13.71 24.97 23.51
N GLU A 374 13.44 25.77 24.55
CA GLU A 374 14.49 26.56 25.22
C GLU A 374 15.35 25.78 26.22
N LYS A 375 14.98 24.56 26.63
CA LYS A 375 15.71 23.85 27.70
C LYS A 375 16.83 22.90 27.25
N ARG A 376 17.05 22.69 25.94
CA ARG A 376 18.11 21.77 25.46
C ARG A 376 19.48 22.41 25.18
N ASN A 377 19.61 23.74 25.25
CA ASN A 377 20.87 24.46 24.98
C ASN A 377 21.50 25.14 26.21
N GLY A 378 21.15 24.73 27.44
CA GLY A 378 21.69 25.31 28.67
C GLY A 378 22.28 24.28 29.61
N GLY A 379 23.52 23.88 29.36
CA GLY A 379 24.30 23.01 30.22
C GLY A 379 25.75 22.97 29.76
N GLU A 380 26.50 24.05 30.06
CA GLU A 380 27.96 24.02 30.18
C GLU A 380 28.40 23.24 31.42
#